data_AF-A0A821WUA9-F1
#
_entry.id   AF-A0A821WUA9-F1
#
_cell.length_a   1.000
_cell.length_b   1.000
_cell.length_c   1.000
_cell.angle_alpha   90.00
_cell.angle_beta   90.00
_cell.angle_gamma   90.00
#
_symmetry.space_group_name_H-M   'P 1'
#
loop_
_entity.id
_entity.type
_entity.pdbx_description
1 polymer ?
#
loop_
_entity_poly.entity_id
_entity_poly.type
_entity_poly.pdbx_seq_one_letter_code
_entity_poly.pdbx_strand_id
1 'polypeptide(L)'
;MLPKIRLISLNMNYCTGNTDWIFINSTDPLVAFSRNKILIYVRLTIDPMASICEEHQEKVYTIGHYSSRMCMVSFSWAYYSIVNRYQNTITGQFFAHTHFDELTLSYNETDSKQSNNGLITSIELNVPESIIFNEEVIDEFITKEIQQGFPGAALIISRYGKILKQTVYGYKLKYDENAKIIQQPQLLILDTMFDLASLTKMYATNYALMHLVEQGMLNIDDPVKKHIPQYCGCNPDKECREARLIKDLLTHTAGYAPSVKFYDPEKVSSDLFSQDKHETEDIIETKLGFQRSRSGDQLPVYSDIDYMLLGLVVEHISGMSIDQYVKINIYQPLCLTHTLFNPLNNTNYQRSNFAATELNGNTRNHTINFPNVRTHVLQGEVHDEKSFYSMNGLSGHAGLFSNLNDMSILTQIMLNNGTYGNVKFWSKNVQDLFLKPYAYDPTYGLGWRLNRNKSLSWFGLYASNEAYGHTGWTGTCTVIDPQYSMAITLLTNKRHTPYINGTFDGEKYETGKYGKIMTLIYESMLLHKVPSRKLRASAMSD
;
A
#
# COMPACT_ATOMS: atom_id res chain seq x y z
N MET A 1 -33.43 8.41 26.06
CA MET A 1 -33.77 8.25 24.63
C MET A 1 -33.01 9.32 23.89
N LEU A 2 -32.09 8.93 22.99
CA LEU A 2 -31.35 9.87 22.15
C LEU A 2 -32.33 10.69 21.28
N PRO A 3 -32.04 11.96 20.96
CA PRO A 3 -32.84 12.71 19.99
C PRO A 3 -32.83 11.95 18.66
N LYS A 4 -34.02 11.70 18.09
CA LYS A 4 -34.17 11.04 16.79
C LYS A 4 -33.87 12.04 15.67
N ILE A 5 -32.60 12.34 15.45
CA ILE A 5 -32.14 13.13 14.31
C ILE A 5 -32.19 12.24 13.07
N ARG A 6 -32.89 12.68 12.01
CA ARG A 6 -32.85 12.03 10.69
C ARG A 6 -32.13 12.91 9.69
N LEU A 7 -31.07 12.35 9.10
CA LEU A 7 -30.27 13.03 8.10
C LEU A 7 -30.66 12.56 6.69
N ILE A 8 -31.00 13.50 5.81
CA ILE A 8 -31.23 13.23 4.39
C ILE A 8 -30.02 13.73 3.60
N SER A 9 -29.21 12.80 3.10
CA SER A 9 -28.12 13.10 2.16
C SER A 9 -28.63 12.96 0.73
N LEU A 10 -28.47 14.03 -0.07
CA LEU A 10 -28.82 14.07 -1.47
C LEU A 10 -27.52 14.06 -2.29
N ASN A 11 -27.08 12.86 -2.67
CA ASN A 11 -25.89 12.65 -3.48
C ASN A 11 -26.28 12.54 -4.97
N MET A 12 -25.86 13.50 -5.80
CA MET A 12 -26.10 13.50 -7.24
C MET A 12 -24.75 13.53 -7.98
N ASN A 13 -24.08 12.38 -8.03
CA ASN A 13 -22.69 12.31 -8.48
C ASN A 13 -22.46 12.37 -10.00
N TYR A 14 -23.50 12.23 -10.84
CA TYR A 14 -23.28 12.21 -12.29
C TYR A 14 -24.34 12.95 -13.08
N CYS A 15 -23.90 13.65 -14.12
CA CYS A 15 -24.74 14.35 -15.09
C CYS A 15 -25.58 13.43 -16.01
N THR A 16 -25.70 12.15 -15.65
CA THR A 16 -26.56 11.18 -16.31
C THR A 16 -27.79 11.02 -15.43
N GLY A 17 -28.98 10.96 -16.04
CA GLY A 17 -30.26 10.86 -15.34
C GLY A 17 -30.50 9.53 -14.59
N ASN A 18 -29.45 8.91 -14.04
CA ASN A 18 -29.42 7.58 -13.44
C ASN A 18 -28.46 7.56 -12.22
N THR A 19 -28.77 8.22 -11.11
CA THR A 19 -28.32 7.80 -9.75
C THR A 19 -28.98 8.68 -8.68
N ASP A 20 -29.82 8.08 -7.84
CA ASP A 20 -30.38 8.66 -6.62
C ASP A 20 -29.97 7.74 -5.46
N TRP A 21 -29.33 8.24 -4.39
CA TRP A 21 -28.88 7.42 -3.24
C TRP A 21 -29.44 7.92 -1.90
N ILE A 22 -29.84 6.97 -1.04
CA ILE A 22 -29.99 7.12 0.41
C ILE A 22 -29.20 5.98 1.10
N PHE A 23 -28.38 6.32 2.09
CA PHE A 23 -27.66 5.35 2.92
C PHE A 23 -28.58 4.87 4.06
N ILE A 24 -29.38 3.81 3.83
CA ILE A 24 -30.19 3.16 4.90
C ILE A 24 -29.94 1.64 5.01
N ASN A 25 -29.43 0.95 3.98
CA ASN A 25 -29.02 -0.47 4.08
C ASN A 25 -28.08 -0.89 2.91
N SER A 26 -27.21 -1.89 3.13
CA SER A 26 -26.05 -2.25 2.30
C SER A 26 -26.32 -3.19 1.12
N THR A 27 -27.41 -3.00 0.35
CA THR A 27 -27.66 -3.83 -0.85
C THR A 27 -28.11 -2.99 -2.04
N ASP A 28 -27.43 -3.21 -3.17
CA ASP A 28 -27.56 -2.51 -4.46
C ASP A 28 -28.62 -3.18 -5.36
N PRO A 29 -29.67 -2.47 -5.82
CA PRO A 29 -30.47 -2.92 -6.94
C PRO A 29 -30.06 -2.20 -8.24
N LEU A 30 -29.09 -2.78 -8.94
CA LEU A 30 -28.70 -2.40 -10.30
C LEU A 30 -29.85 -2.60 -11.30
N VAL A 31 -30.53 -1.55 -11.77
CA VAL A 31 -31.05 -1.44 -13.16
C VAL A 31 -31.29 0.03 -13.58
N ALA A 32 -30.96 0.35 -14.84
CA ALA A 32 -31.05 1.64 -15.56
C ALA A 32 -32.39 2.44 -15.46
N PHE A 33 -32.48 3.62 -16.11
CA PHE A 33 -33.70 4.36 -16.58
C PHE A 33 -33.95 5.80 -16.02
N SER A 34 -34.53 6.64 -16.91
CA SER A 34 -34.53 8.13 -17.08
C SER A 34 -35.33 9.05 -16.10
N ARG A 35 -35.35 10.38 -16.41
CA ARG A 35 -35.95 11.57 -15.71
C ARG A 35 -37.25 11.39 -14.90
N ASN A 36 -38.05 10.36 -15.15
CA ASN A 36 -39.28 10.07 -14.37
C ASN A 36 -38.99 9.52 -12.95
N LYS A 37 -37.73 9.19 -12.62
CA LYS A 37 -37.37 8.60 -11.32
C LYS A 37 -37.23 9.57 -10.14
N ILE A 38 -36.93 10.86 -10.32
CA ILE A 38 -36.88 11.83 -9.20
C ILE A 38 -38.25 11.91 -8.50
N LEU A 39 -39.34 11.96 -9.28
CA LEU A 39 -40.71 11.94 -8.76
C LEU A 39 -41.06 10.62 -8.05
N ILE A 40 -40.51 9.50 -8.52
CA ILE A 40 -40.71 8.17 -7.93
C ILE A 40 -39.91 8.04 -6.63
N TYR A 41 -38.67 8.51 -6.57
CA TYR A 41 -37.82 8.52 -5.37
C TYR A 41 -38.37 9.45 -4.29
N VAL A 42 -38.82 10.66 -4.68
CA VAL A 42 -39.55 11.56 -3.78
C VAL A 42 -40.80 10.85 -3.25
N ARG A 43 -41.55 10.11 -4.08
CA ARG A 43 -42.78 9.41 -3.67
C ARG A 43 -42.60 8.12 -2.88
N LEU A 44 -41.57 7.33 -3.15
CA LEU A 44 -41.40 6.00 -2.57
C LEU A 44 -40.48 6.00 -1.35
N THR A 45 -39.58 6.99 -1.23
CA THR A 45 -38.55 6.97 -0.19
C THR A 45 -38.60 8.20 0.70
N ILE A 46 -38.69 9.40 0.11
CA ILE A 46 -38.74 10.63 0.92
C ILE A 46 -40.15 10.85 1.49
N ASP A 47 -41.22 10.65 0.70
CA ASP A 47 -42.60 10.89 1.11
C ASP A 47 -43.01 10.05 2.34
N PRO A 48 -42.81 8.72 2.38
CA PRO A 48 -43.17 7.93 3.55
C PRO A 48 -42.37 8.34 4.79
N MET A 49 -41.08 8.66 4.61
CA MET A 49 -40.22 9.07 5.73
C MET A 49 -40.57 10.46 6.24
N ALA A 50 -40.84 11.40 5.34
CA ALA A 50 -41.27 12.74 5.69
C ALA A 50 -42.66 12.74 6.34
N SER A 51 -43.60 11.91 5.87
CA SER A 51 -44.89 11.72 6.53
C SER A 51 -44.75 11.14 7.94
N ILE A 52 -43.83 10.18 8.15
CA ILE A 52 -43.50 9.68 9.50
C ILE A 52 -42.89 10.78 10.37
N CYS A 53 -41.98 11.60 9.83
CA CYS A 53 -41.40 12.73 10.58
C CYS A 53 -42.46 13.78 10.93
N GLU A 54 -43.37 14.09 10.01
CA GLU A 54 -44.49 15.01 10.24
C GLU A 54 -45.45 14.48 11.32
N GLU A 55 -45.81 13.19 11.26
CA GLU A 55 -46.65 12.52 12.26
C GLU A 55 -46.02 12.52 13.66
N HIS A 56 -44.69 12.37 13.74
CA HIS A 56 -43.95 12.37 15.00
C HIS A 56 -43.38 13.73 15.42
N GLN A 57 -43.66 14.81 14.67
CA GLN A 57 -43.07 16.15 14.87
C GLN A 57 -41.53 16.14 14.94
N GLU A 58 -40.89 15.24 14.19
CA GLU A 58 -39.42 15.11 14.10
C GLU A 58 -38.83 16.15 13.15
N LYS A 59 -37.67 16.72 13.52
CA LYS A 59 -36.94 17.72 12.73
C LYS A 59 -35.99 17.06 11.74
N VAL A 60 -35.99 17.52 10.49
CA VAL A 60 -35.17 16.96 9.40
C VAL A 60 -34.09 17.94 8.95
N TYR A 61 -32.88 17.42 8.67
CA TYR A 61 -31.78 18.18 8.06
C TYR A 61 -31.46 17.61 6.68
N THR A 62 -31.23 18.49 5.70
CA THR A 62 -30.85 18.11 4.33
C THR A 62 -29.42 18.52 4.01
N ILE A 63 -28.64 17.61 3.45
CA ILE A 63 -27.28 17.89 2.95
C ILE A 63 -27.24 17.60 1.45
N GLY A 64 -26.85 18.58 0.64
CA GLY A 64 -26.71 18.45 -0.82
C GLY A 64 -25.25 18.54 -1.28
N HIS A 65 -24.85 17.62 -2.17
CA HIS A 65 -23.51 17.60 -2.78
C HIS A 65 -23.36 18.67 -3.88
N TYR A 66 -22.16 19.25 -4.05
CA TYR A 66 -21.91 20.19 -5.16
C TYR A 66 -21.95 19.47 -6.51
N SER A 67 -22.78 19.95 -7.45
CA SER A 67 -22.82 19.44 -8.84
C SER A 67 -21.88 20.25 -9.74
N SER A 68 -21.24 19.63 -10.73
CA SER A 68 -20.48 20.35 -11.77
C SER A 68 -21.35 21.40 -12.48
N ARG A 69 -20.75 22.45 -13.06
CA ARG A 69 -21.47 23.55 -13.76
C ARG A 69 -22.49 23.06 -14.80
N MET A 70 -22.25 21.89 -15.41
CA MET A 70 -23.14 21.29 -16.41
C MET A 70 -24.48 20.76 -15.83
N CYS A 71 -24.57 20.58 -14.50
CA CYS A 71 -25.71 19.91 -13.84
C CYS A 71 -26.50 20.77 -12.87
N MET A 72 -26.14 22.05 -12.73
CA MET A 72 -26.81 22.99 -11.83
C MET A 72 -28.32 23.08 -12.06
N VAL A 73 -28.81 23.08 -13.31
CA VAL A 73 -30.24 23.32 -13.57
C VAL A 73 -31.11 22.15 -13.06
N SER A 74 -30.74 20.91 -13.38
CA SER A 74 -31.47 19.72 -12.93
C SER A 74 -31.36 19.53 -11.42
N PHE A 75 -30.17 19.77 -10.86
CA PHE A 75 -29.93 19.74 -9.42
C PHE A 75 -30.79 20.78 -8.70
N SER A 76 -30.74 22.04 -9.12
CA SER A 76 -31.48 23.14 -8.48
C SER A 76 -32.98 22.89 -8.51
N TRP A 77 -33.51 22.31 -9.58
CA TRP A 77 -34.93 21.96 -9.67
C TRP A 77 -35.33 20.84 -8.71
N ALA A 78 -34.53 19.76 -8.61
CA ALA A 78 -34.82 18.64 -7.72
C ALA A 78 -34.69 19.05 -6.24
N TYR A 79 -33.62 19.79 -5.92
CA TYR A 79 -33.39 20.33 -4.58
C TYR A 79 -34.52 21.28 -4.17
N TYR A 80 -34.89 22.23 -5.05
CA TYR A 80 -36.01 23.13 -4.80
C TYR A 80 -37.33 22.38 -4.58
N SER A 81 -37.59 21.33 -5.37
CA SER A 81 -38.84 20.55 -5.24
C SER A 81 -38.94 19.81 -3.90
N ILE A 82 -37.82 19.25 -3.42
CA ILE A 82 -37.75 18.59 -2.11
C ILE A 82 -37.92 19.62 -0.98
N VAL A 83 -37.15 20.71 -1.02
CA VAL A 83 -37.22 21.76 0.00
C VAL A 83 -38.61 22.38 0.07
N ASN A 84 -39.21 22.71 -1.06
CA ASN A 84 -40.54 23.32 -1.11
C ASN A 84 -41.63 22.36 -0.61
N ARG A 85 -41.49 21.05 -0.89
CA ARG A 85 -42.45 20.04 -0.44
C ARG A 85 -42.41 19.81 1.06
N TYR A 86 -41.22 19.81 1.67
CA TYR A 86 -41.04 19.49 3.09
C TYR A 86 -40.63 20.71 3.93
N GLN A 87 -40.94 21.91 3.45
CA GLN A 87 -40.53 23.18 4.06
C GLN A 87 -40.94 23.34 5.53
N ASN A 88 -42.02 22.67 5.94
CA ASN A 88 -42.53 22.73 7.32
C ASN A 88 -41.80 21.77 8.28
N THR A 89 -41.00 20.85 7.75
CA THR A 89 -40.32 19.77 8.50
C THR A 89 -38.80 19.95 8.49
N ILE A 90 -38.26 20.59 7.45
CA ILE A 90 -36.83 20.88 7.32
C ILE A 90 -36.43 22.00 8.29
N THR A 91 -35.53 21.68 9.22
CA THR A 91 -34.99 22.62 10.21
C THR A 91 -33.67 23.26 9.76
N GLY A 92 -32.94 22.63 8.84
CA GLY A 92 -31.69 23.19 8.32
C GLY A 92 -31.28 22.59 6.98
N GLN A 93 -30.66 23.43 6.15
CA GLN A 93 -30.24 23.11 4.79
C GLN A 93 -28.74 23.36 4.62
N PHE A 94 -27.99 22.36 4.17
CA PHE A 94 -26.56 22.48 3.82
C PHE A 94 -26.37 22.21 2.34
N PHE A 95 -25.67 23.11 1.66
CA PHE A 95 -25.38 23.02 0.24
C PHE A 95 -23.87 23.07 -0.02
N ALA A 96 -23.45 22.47 -1.13
CA ALA A 96 -22.09 22.52 -1.69
C ALA A 96 -20.99 21.77 -0.90
N HIS A 97 -21.31 20.64 -0.29
CA HIS A 97 -20.26 19.77 0.24
C HIS A 97 -19.61 18.90 -0.85
N THR A 98 -18.35 18.52 -0.66
CA THR A 98 -17.59 17.57 -1.47
C THR A 98 -17.45 16.22 -0.77
N HIS A 99 -17.01 15.14 -1.45
CA HIS A 99 -16.66 13.85 -0.80
C HIS A 99 -15.52 13.95 0.21
N PHE A 100 -14.93 15.14 0.39
CA PHE A 100 -13.76 15.38 1.23
C PHE A 100 -14.06 16.30 2.43
N ASP A 101 -15.30 16.77 2.57
CA ASP A 101 -15.67 17.64 3.68
C ASP A 101 -16.07 16.79 4.89
N GLU A 102 -15.61 17.18 6.08
CA GLU A 102 -16.07 16.58 7.34
C GLU A 102 -17.12 17.50 7.98
N LEU A 103 -18.28 16.93 8.34
CA LEU A 103 -19.36 17.63 9.03
C LEU A 103 -19.38 17.23 10.50
N THR A 104 -19.15 18.19 11.40
CA THR A 104 -19.30 17.97 12.84
C THR A 104 -20.59 18.62 13.36
N LEU A 105 -21.42 17.85 14.05
CA LEU A 105 -22.67 18.29 14.68
C LEU A 105 -22.50 18.34 16.21
N SER A 106 -22.71 19.51 16.81
CA SER A 106 -22.70 19.69 18.27
C SER A 106 -24.12 19.92 18.78
N TYR A 107 -24.53 19.23 19.85
CA TYR A 107 -25.80 19.45 20.53
C TYR A 107 -25.59 19.65 22.04
N ASN A 108 -26.45 20.46 22.67
CA ASN A 108 -26.53 20.57 24.12
C ASN A 108 -27.69 19.71 24.63
N GLU A 109 -27.45 18.88 25.62
CA GLU A 109 -28.52 18.30 26.43
C GLU A 109 -28.98 19.37 27.43
N THR A 110 -29.98 20.19 27.06
CA THR A 110 -30.63 21.04 28.07
C THR A 110 -31.55 20.20 28.94
N ASP A 111 -31.48 20.49 30.23
CA ASP A 111 -31.97 19.69 31.34
C ASP A 111 -33.45 19.30 31.23
N SER A 112 -33.71 18.12 31.76
CA SER A 112 -34.96 17.39 31.76
C SER A 112 -36.14 18.16 32.38
N LYS A 113 -36.97 18.78 31.54
CA LYS A 113 -38.45 18.86 31.63
C LYS A 113 -38.95 19.77 30.50
N GLN A 114 -39.65 19.17 29.54
CA GLN A 114 -40.28 19.84 28.37
C GLN A 114 -39.34 20.33 27.25
N SER A 115 -38.65 19.42 26.57
CA SER A 115 -38.71 19.30 25.10
C SER A 115 -37.89 18.08 24.66
N ASN A 116 -38.45 17.24 23.78
CA ASN A 116 -37.75 16.09 23.18
C ASN A 116 -36.79 16.51 22.04
N ASN A 117 -36.33 17.77 22.03
CA ASN A 117 -35.59 18.34 20.91
C ASN A 117 -34.22 18.79 21.37
N GLY A 118 -33.22 17.90 21.29
CA GLY A 118 -31.83 18.33 21.31
C GLY A 118 -31.61 19.36 20.22
N LEU A 119 -31.34 20.61 20.60
CA LEU A 119 -31.07 21.69 19.66
C LEU A 119 -29.62 21.56 19.21
N ILE A 120 -29.41 21.43 17.90
CA ILE A 120 -28.08 21.54 17.31
C ILE A 120 -27.59 22.97 17.56
N THR A 121 -26.52 23.12 18.32
CA THR A 121 -25.98 24.41 18.76
C THR A 121 -24.95 24.97 17.79
N SER A 122 -24.25 24.10 17.06
CA SER A 122 -23.37 24.50 15.97
C SER A 122 -23.10 23.37 15.00
N ILE A 123 -22.82 23.75 13.76
CA ILE A 123 -22.43 22.84 12.68
C ILE A 123 -21.16 23.39 12.07
N GLU A 124 -20.10 22.57 12.02
CA GLU A 124 -18.81 22.91 11.41
C GLU A 124 -18.61 22.09 10.14
N LEU A 125 -18.32 22.78 9.03
CA LEU A 125 -17.88 22.17 7.77
C LEU A 125 -16.35 22.34 7.66
N ASN A 126 -15.61 21.24 7.72
CA ASN A 126 -14.16 21.23 7.55
C ASN A 126 -13.86 20.98 6.07
N VAL A 127 -13.46 22.04 5.35
CA VAL A 127 -12.94 21.92 3.99
C VAL A 127 -11.43 21.66 4.09
N PRO A 128 -10.89 20.58 3.47
CA PRO A 128 -9.45 20.36 3.44
C PRO A 128 -8.74 21.58 2.86
N GLU A 129 -7.68 22.04 3.53
CA GLU A 129 -6.83 23.13 3.04
C GLU A 129 -6.44 22.86 1.58
N SER A 130 -6.49 23.88 0.72
CA SER A 130 -5.92 23.78 -0.63
C SER A 130 -4.44 23.42 -0.47
N ILE A 131 -4.09 22.17 -0.80
CA ILE A 131 -2.73 21.67 -0.64
C ILE A 131 -1.85 22.44 -1.63
N ILE A 132 -1.04 23.36 -1.12
CA ILE A 132 0.07 23.92 -1.89
C ILE A 132 1.18 22.89 -1.76
N PHE A 133 1.34 22.07 -2.79
CA PHE A 133 2.40 21.09 -2.92
C PHE A 133 3.43 21.62 -3.92
N ASN A 134 4.65 21.89 -3.45
CA ASN A 134 5.71 22.39 -4.30
C ASN A 134 6.48 21.23 -4.96
N GLU A 135 6.04 20.85 -6.18
CA GLU A 135 6.66 19.77 -6.94
C GLU A 135 8.03 20.12 -7.52
N GLU A 136 8.25 21.40 -7.81
CA GLU A 136 9.41 21.87 -8.57
C GLU A 136 10.71 21.53 -7.84
N VAL A 137 10.75 21.68 -6.52
CA VAL A 137 11.93 21.34 -5.70
C VAL A 137 12.27 19.84 -5.78
N ILE A 138 11.25 18.98 -5.89
CA ILE A 138 11.42 17.53 -6.04
C ILE A 138 11.96 17.22 -7.44
N ASP A 139 11.36 17.84 -8.46
CA ASP A 139 11.74 17.66 -9.86
C ASP A 139 13.18 18.12 -10.13
N GLU A 140 13.54 19.31 -9.65
CA GLU A 140 14.90 19.87 -9.74
C GLU A 140 15.92 18.97 -9.05
N PHE A 141 15.59 18.46 -7.86
CA PHE A 141 16.49 17.60 -7.10
C PHE A 141 16.80 16.29 -7.84
N ILE A 142 15.77 15.55 -8.26
CA ILE A 142 15.97 14.28 -8.96
C ILE A 142 16.64 14.52 -10.32
N THR A 143 16.19 15.52 -11.07
CA THR A 143 16.75 15.84 -12.39
C THR A 143 18.24 16.19 -12.30
N LYS A 144 18.65 16.94 -11.27
CA LYS A 144 20.06 17.24 -11.02
C LYS A 144 20.88 15.98 -10.77
N GLU A 145 20.38 15.02 -9.99
CA GLU A 145 21.11 13.76 -9.76
C GLU A 145 21.18 12.89 -11.01
N ILE A 146 20.12 12.87 -11.84
CA ILE A 146 20.15 12.20 -13.15
C ILE A 146 21.23 12.80 -14.05
N GLN A 147 21.33 14.13 -14.12
CA GLN A 147 22.37 14.83 -14.87
C GLN A 147 23.78 14.52 -14.34
N GLN A 148 23.91 14.31 -13.04
CA GLN A 148 25.17 13.91 -12.39
C GLN A 148 25.48 12.42 -12.53
N GLY A 149 24.56 11.61 -13.07
CA GLY A 149 24.80 10.23 -13.47
C GLY A 149 23.87 9.19 -12.85
N PHE A 150 22.97 9.55 -11.93
CA PHE A 150 21.94 8.64 -11.42
C PHE A 150 21.14 8.06 -12.60
N PRO A 151 20.80 6.76 -12.62
CA PRO A 151 20.28 6.13 -13.83
C PRO A 151 18.84 6.57 -14.13
N GLY A 152 17.91 6.29 -13.22
CA GLY A 152 16.50 6.56 -13.39
C GLY A 152 15.71 6.44 -12.08
N ALA A 153 14.62 7.20 -12.01
CA ALA A 153 13.70 7.21 -10.87
C ALA A 153 12.25 7.33 -11.36
N ALA A 154 11.34 6.70 -10.64
CA ALA A 154 9.90 6.79 -10.81
C ALA A 154 9.30 7.07 -9.43
N LEU A 155 8.53 8.15 -9.30
CA LEU A 155 7.98 8.63 -8.04
C LEU A 155 6.47 8.81 -8.16
N ILE A 156 5.74 8.21 -7.22
CA ILE A 156 4.32 8.50 -7.01
C ILE A 156 4.07 8.86 -5.55
N ILE A 157 3.30 9.93 -5.34
CA ILE A 157 2.89 10.43 -4.03
C ILE A 157 1.38 10.49 -4.05
N SER A 158 0.74 9.71 -3.18
CA SER A 158 -0.71 9.72 -2.98
C SER A 158 -1.03 10.28 -1.61
N ARG A 159 -2.02 11.16 -1.50
CA ARG A 159 -2.48 11.73 -0.23
C ARG A 159 -3.98 11.94 -0.23
N TYR A 160 -4.66 11.55 0.85
CA TYR A 160 -6.13 11.58 0.97
C TYR A 160 -6.83 10.93 -0.24
N GLY A 161 -6.30 9.80 -0.72
CA GLY A 161 -6.84 9.07 -1.87
C GLY A 161 -6.63 9.74 -3.23
N LYS A 162 -5.82 10.80 -3.33
CA LYS A 162 -5.48 11.48 -4.59
C LYS A 162 -4.01 11.35 -4.90
N ILE A 163 -3.67 11.18 -6.17
CA ILE A 163 -2.30 11.28 -6.65
C ILE A 163 -1.91 12.77 -6.65
N LEU A 164 -0.97 13.15 -5.78
CA LEU A 164 -0.37 14.47 -5.76
C LEU A 164 0.72 14.59 -6.82
N LYS A 165 1.55 13.54 -6.95
CA LYS A 165 2.64 13.49 -7.93
C LYS A 165 2.70 12.13 -8.59
N GLN A 166 2.96 12.11 -9.88
CA GLN A 166 3.33 10.90 -10.62
C GLN A 166 4.29 11.28 -11.74
N THR A 167 5.57 10.97 -11.57
CA THR A 167 6.62 11.44 -12.49
C THR A 167 7.74 10.41 -12.61
N VAL A 168 8.34 10.33 -13.80
CA VAL A 168 9.52 9.51 -14.09
C VAL A 168 10.67 10.38 -14.60
N TYR A 169 11.90 9.98 -14.29
CA TYR A 169 13.11 10.73 -14.57
C TYR A 169 14.21 9.79 -15.07
N GLY A 170 14.97 10.21 -16.09
CA GLY A 170 16.13 9.47 -16.57
C GLY A 170 15.77 8.20 -17.34
N TYR A 171 16.58 7.16 -17.15
CA TYR A 171 16.70 6.04 -18.08
C TYR A 171 16.33 4.70 -17.45
N LYS A 172 15.56 3.90 -18.18
CA LYS A 172 15.31 2.49 -17.84
C LYS A 172 16.47 1.59 -18.27
N LEU A 173 17.23 1.99 -19.29
CA LEU A 173 18.41 1.30 -19.79
C LEU A 173 19.45 2.32 -20.27
N LYS A 174 20.56 2.45 -19.54
CA LYS A 174 21.62 3.44 -19.82
C LYS A 174 22.96 2.82 -20.25
N TYR A 175 23.36 1.74 -19.61
CA TYR A 175 24.61 1.03 -19.87
C TYR A 175 24.39 -0.35 -20.49
N ASP A 176 25.39 -0.82 -21.25
CA ASP A 176 25.55 -2.23 -21.63
C ASP A 176 26.21 -3.03 -20.49
N GLU A 177 26.43 -4.32 -20.74
CA GLU A 177 27.11 -5.19 -19.80
C GLU A 177 28.57 -4.77 -19.55
N ASN A 178 29.23 -4.07 -20.47
CA ASN A 178 30.62 -3.64 -20.28
C ASN A 178 30.75 -2.28 -19.59
N ALA A 179 29.69 -1.83 -18.90
CA ALA A 179 29.61 -0.51 -18.26
C ALA A 179 29.78 0.67 -19.22
N LYS A 180 29.57 0.47 -20.52
CA LYS A 180 29.59 1.55 -21.52
C LYS A 180 28.18 2.10 -21.70
N ILE A 181 28.07 3.41 -21.86
CA ILE A 181 26.80 4.05 -22.22
C ILE A 181 26.41 3.55 -23.61
N ILE A 182 25.20 3.01 -23.75
CA ILE A 182 24.71 2.51 -25.04
C ILE A 182 24.44 3.67 -26.00
N GLN A 183 24.48 3.40 -27.30
CA GLN A 183 24.29 4.43 -28.32
C GLN A 183 22.94 5.15 -28.20
N GLN A 184 21.89 4.43 -27.80
CA GLN A 184 20.54 4.97 -27.60
C GLN A 184 20.01 4.57 -26.22
N PRO A 185 20.34 5.32 -25.16
CA PRO A 185 19.78 5.10 -23.83
C PRO A 185 18.26 5.19 -23.87
N GLN A 186 17.58 4.26 -23.21
CA GLN A 186 16.12 4.21 -23.20
C GLN A 186 15.58 4.95 -21.98
N LEU A 187 14.69 5.92 -22.21
CA LEU A 187 14.06 6.70 -21.15
C LEU A 187 13.05 5.86 -20.36
N LEU A 188 12.88 6.23 -19.08
CA LEU A 188 11.74 5.76 -18.29
C LEU A 188 10.45 6.35 -18.83
N ILE A 189 9.39 5.54 -18.79
CA ILE A 189 7.99 5.93 -19.02
C ILE A 189 7.14 5.45 -17.84
N LEU A 190 5.95 6.03 -17.64
CA LEU A 190 5.06 5.72 -16.51
C LEU A 190 4.75 4.22 -16.36
N ASP A 191 4.59 3.51 -17.48
CA ASP A 191 4.30 2.08 -17.49
C ASP A 191 5.53 1.18 -17.28
N THR A 192 6.72 1.76 -17.09
CA THR A 192 7.92 0.95 -16.85
C THR A 192 7.80 0.21 -15.53
N MET A 193 7.97 -1.11 -15.59
CA MET A 193 7.98 -1.96 -14.41
C MET A 193 9.39 -2.10 -13.83
N PHE A 194 9.47 -2.29 -12.52
CA PHE A 194 10.73 -2.43 -11.78
C PHE A 194 10.73 -3.75 -11.02
N ASP A 195 11.90 -4.37 -10.90
CA ASP A 195 12.14 -5.41 -9.90
C ASP A 195 12.03 -4.76 -8.51
N LEU A 196 11.03 -5.20 -7.74
CA LEU A 196 10.73 -4.62 -6.44
C LEU A 196 11.66 -5.09 -5.33
N ALA A 197 12.51 -6.10 -5.59
CA ALA A 197 13.37 -6.72 -4.60
C ALA A 197 12.60 -7.05 -3.31
N SER A 198 13.09 -6.63 -2.15
CA SER A 198 12.48 -6.94 -0.85
C SER A 198 11.13 -6.28 -0.59
N LEU A 199 10.64 -5.37 -1.43
CA LEU A 199 9.22 -4.98 -1.33
C LEU A 199 8.28 -6.16 -1.67
N THR A 200 8.78 -7.20 -2.35
CA THR A 200 8.08 -8.50 -2.52
C THR A 200 7.57 -9.05 -1.19
N LYS A 201 8.38 -8.91 -0.13
CA LYS A 201 8.01 -9.33 1.22
C LYS A 201 6.68 -8.72 1.64
N MET A 202 6.49 -7.43 1.38
CA MET A 202 5.31 -6.69 1.82
C MET A 202 4.11 -6.93 0.91
N TYR A 203 4.31 -6.76 -0.40
CA TYR A 203 3.20 -6.69 -1.36
C TYR A 203 2.83 -8.04 -1.99
N ALA A 204 3.60 -9.10 -1.73
CA ALA A 204 3.19 -10.48 -2.00
C ALA A 204 2.99 -11.25 -0.69
N THR A 205 4.08 -11.55 0.01
CA THR A 205 4.05 -12.48 1.15
C THR A 205 3.24 -11.94 2.32
N ASN A 206 3.47 -10.69 2.75
CA ASN A 206 2.76 -10.12 3.90
C ASN A 206 1.28 -9.92 3.60
N TYR A 207 0.92 -9.45 2.39
CA TYR A 207 -0.48 -9.38 1.96
C TYR A 207 -1.15 -10.74 1.94
N ALA A 208 -0.44 -11.77 1.47
CA ALA A 208 -0.96 -13.13 1.49
C ALA A 208 -1.22 -13.63 2.92
N LEU A 209 -0.27 -13.40 3.83
CA LEU A 209 -0.39 -13.78 5.24
C LEU A 209 -1.52 -13.00 5.94
N MET A 210 -1.63 -11.69 5.73
CA MET A 210 -2.72 -10.87 6.28
C MET A 210 -4.08 -11.35 5.78
N HIS A 211 -4.19 -11.69 4.49
CA HIS A 211 -5.39 -12.28 3.91
C HIS A 211 -5.72 -13.63 4.55
N LEU A 212 -4.75 -14.54 4.70
CA LEU A 212 -4.95 -15.84 5.35
C LEU A 212 -5.36 -15.70 6.83
N VAL A 213 -4.83 -14.70 7.54
CA VAL A 213 -5.22 -14.38 8.92
C VAL A 213 -6.66 -13.88 8.98
N GLU A 214 -7.07 -12.99 8.07
CA GLU A 214 -8.47 -12.53 8.00
C GLU A 214 -9.43 -13.71 7.74
N GLN A 215 -9.04 -14.66 6.88
CA GLN A 215 -9.84 -15.85 6.59
C GLN A 215 -9.82 -16.90 7.72
N GLY A 216 -9.06 -16.67 8.80
CA GLY A 216 -8.90 -17.62 9.90
C GLY A 216 -8.12 -18.89 9.52
N MET A 217 -7.45 -18.90 8.37
CA MET A 217 -6.64 -20.03 7.88
C MET A 217 -5.24 -20.05 8.50
N LEU A 218 -4.78 -18.90 9.00
CA LEU A 218 -3.48 -18.72 9.62
C LEU A 218 -3.63 -17.98 10.95
N ASN A 219 -2.96 -18.46 12.00
CA ASN A 219 -2.70 -17.68 13.20
C ASN A 219 -1.19 -17.39 13.30
N ILE A 220 -0.82 -16.15 13.60
CA ILE A 220 0.59 -15.75 13.73
C ILE A 220 1.32 -16.46 14.89
N ASP A 221 0.57 -16.97 15.88
CA ASP A 221 1.07 -17.76 16.99
C ASP A 221 1.13 -19.26 16.67
N ASP A 222 0.75 -19.68 15.46
CA ASP A 222 0.89 -21.07 15.04
C ASP A 222 2.37 -21.46 14.95
N PRO A 223 2.74 -22.69 15.37
CA PRO A 223 4.01 -23.29 14.99
C PRO A 223 4.07 -23.45 13.47
N VAL A 224 5.23 -23.18 12.87
CA VAL A 224 5.45 -23.41 11.42
C VAL A 224 5.10 -24.85 11.04
N LYS A 225 5.46 -25.81 11.91
CA LYS A 225 5.15 -27.24 11.75
C LYS A 225 3.66 -27.56 11.55
N LYS A 226 2.75 -26.72 12.08
CA LYS A 226 1.31 -26.91 11.88
C LYS A 226 0.94 -26.86 10.39
N HIS A 227 1.63 -26.00 9.64
CA HIS A 227 1.39 -25.75 8.21
C HIS A 227 2.34 -26.55 7.32
N ILE A 228 3.54 -26.87 7.81
CA ILE A 228 4.55 -27.66 7.09
C ILE A 228 4.94 -28.87 7.98
N PRO A 229 4.26 -30.02 7.88
CA PRO A 229 4.43 -31.14 8.82
C PRO A 229 5.86 -31.69 8.92
N GLN A 230 6.62 -31.65 7.83
CA GLN A 230 8.03 -32.06 7.74
C GLN A 230 9.02 -31.07 8.36
N TYR A 231 8.56 -29.89 8.79
CA TYR A 231 9.39 -28.88 9.47
C TYR A 231 9.71 -29.31 10.91
N CYS A 232 10.63 -30.26 11.04
CA CYS A 232 11.02 -30.91 12.29
C CYS A 232 12.53 -31.11 12.40
N GLY A 233 13.02 -31.25 13.64
CA GLY A 233 14.44 -31.48 13.94
C GLY A 233 15.12 -30.29 14.62
N CYS A 234 16.23 -30.59 15.29
CA CYS A 234 17.00 -29.64 16.08
C CYS A 234 18.47 -29.61 15.64
N ASN A 235 19.11 -28.45 15.74
CA ASN A 235 20.56 -28.36 15.60
C ASN A 235 21.27 -28.87 16.89
N PRO A 236 22.61 -29.07 16.87
CA PRO A 236 23.37 -29.53 18.05
C PRO A 236 23.19 -28.65 19.30
N ASP A 237 22.94 -27.36 19.10
CA ASP A 237 22.68 -26.38 20.17
C ASP A 237 21.24 -26.46 20.72
N LYS A 238 20.47 -27.50 20.34
CA LYS A 238 19.09 -27.78 20.74
C LYS A 238 18.07 -26.73 20.30
N GLU A 239 18.38 -25.96 19.27
CA GLU A 239 17.40 -25.12 18.58
C GLU A 239 16.55 -25.97 17.64
N CYS A 240 15.26 -26.10 17.97
CA CYS A 240 14.33 -26.95 17.26
C CYS A 240 13.39 -26.15 16.35
N ARG A 241 13.14 -26.69 15.16
CA ARG A 241 12.17 -26.17 14.17
C ARG A 241 10.76 -26.13 14.73
N GLU A 242 10.36 -27.16 15.47
CA GLU A 242 9.02 -27.32 16.03
C GLU A 242 8.62 -26.19 16.98
N ALA A 243 9.62 -25.49 17.54
CA ALA A 243 9.38 -24.35 18.40
C ALA A 243 9.07 -23.08 17.60
N ARG A 244 9.52 -22.93 16.35
CA ARG A 244 9.38 -21.68 15.58
C ARG A 244 7.92 -21.38 15.26
N LEU A 245 7.52 -20.14 15.51
CA LEU A 245 6.18 -19.64 15.19
C LEU A 245 6.21 -18.77 13.95
N ILE A 246 5.06 -18.59 13.32
CA ILE A 246 4.89 -17.70 12.17
C ILE A 246 5.34 -16.28 12.49
N LYS A 247 4.99 -15.76 13.67
CA LYS A 247 5.45 -14.44 14.13
C LYS A 247 6.97 -14.34 14.25
N ASP A 248 7.67 -15.42 14.60
CA ASP A 248 9.13 -15.40 14.75
C ASP A 248 9.81 -15.16 13.40
N LEU A 249 9.23 -15.69 12.31
CA LEU A 249 9.68 -15.43 10.95
C LEU A 249 9.34 -14.00 10.53
N LEU A 250 8.12 -13.53 10.80
CA LEU A 250 7.66 -12.18 10.48
C LEU A 250 8.48 -11.08 11.18
N THR A 251 8.97 -11.34 12.40
CA THR A 251 9.81 -10.42 13.17
C THR A 251 11.30 -10.66 13.01
N HIS A 252 11.72 -11.62 12.18
CA HIS A 252 13.13 -11.97 12.00
C HIS A 252 13.89 -12.43 13.26
N THR A 253 13.20 -13.19 14.10
CA THR A 253 13.69 -13.71 15.39
C THR A 253 13.70 -15.25 15.45
N ALA A 254 13.39 -15.94 14.35
CA ALA A 254 13.48 -17.39 14.27
C ALA A 254 14.93 -17.93 14.33
N GLY A 255 15.94 -17.07 14.18
CA GLY A 255 17.34 -17.43 14.35
C GLY A 255 18.04 -17.96 13.09
N TYR A 256 17.37 -17.91 11.94
CA TYR A 256 17.99 -18.20 10.65
C TYR A 256 19.07 -17.18 10.29
N ALA A 257 19.97 -17.63 9.41
CA ALA A 257 20.98 -16.77 8.80
C ALA A 257 20.32 -15.65 7.99
N PRO A 258 20.92 -14.44 7.93
CA PRO A 258 20.40 -13.36 7.09
C PRO A 258 20.24 -13.75 5.62
N SER A 259 21.17 -14.56 5.12
CA SER A 259 21.20 -15.05 3.75
C SER A 259 22.02 -16.33 3.68
N VAL A 260 21.57 -17.28 2.85
CA VAL A 260 22.27 -18.53 2.55
C VAL A 260 22.39 -18.62 1.03
N LYS A 261 23.62 -18.80 0.53
CA LYS A 261 23.92 -18.78 -0.90
C LYS A 261 23.80 -20.18 -1.48
N PHE A 262 22.59 -20.74 -1.48
CA PHE A 262 22.32 -22.10 -1.99
C PHE A 262 22.89 -22.32 -3.40
N TYR A 263 22.91 -21.27 -4.22
CA TYR A 263 23.40 -21.27 -5.60
C TYR A 263 24.93 -21.25 -5.76
N ASP A 264 25.72 -21.19 -4.68
CA ASP A 264 27.18 -21.03 -4.71
C ASP A 264 27.88 -22.13 -3.88
N PRO A 265 28.46 -23.16 -4.52
CA PRO A 265 29.03 -24.32 -3.83
C PRO A 265 30.32 -23.99 -3.07
N GLU A 266 30.91 -22.80 -3.27
CA GLU A 266 32.06 -22.35 -2.47
C GLU A 266 31.62 -21.69 -1.15
N LYS A 267 30.33 -21.42 -0.98
CA LYS A 267 29.78 -20.67 0.17
C LYS A 267 28.87 -21.51 1.07
N VAL A 268 28.46 -22.68 0.60
CA VAL A 268 27.65 -23.63 1.35
C VAL A 268 28.24 -25.03 1.24
N SER A 269 27.88 -25.90 2.19
CA SER A 269 28.22 -27.32 2.10
C SER A 269 27.47 -28.01 0.97
N SER A 270 27.96 -29.16 0.51
CA SER A 270 27.41 -29.88 -0.64
C SER A 270 25.94 -30.30 -0.47
N ASP A 271 25.49 -30.50 0.76
CA ASP A 271 24.12 -30.84 1.14
C ASP A 271 23.16 -29.64 1.15
N LEU A 272 23.69 -28.42 1.07
CA LEU A 272 22.95 -27.16 1.00
C LEU A 272 23.11 -26.47 -0.37
N PHE A 273 23.98 -26.95 -1.25
CA PHE A 273 24.10 -26.40 -2.60
C PHE A 273 22.91 -26.84 -3.45
N SER A 274 22.15 -25.88 -3.98
CA SER A 274 21.11 -26.15 -4.96
C SER A 274 20.80 -24.93 -5.84
N GLN A 275 20.60 -25.22 -7.13
CA GLN A 275 19.99 -24.34 -8.12
C GLN A 275 18.69 -24.95 -8.68
N ASP A 276 18.01 -25.76 -7.85
CA ASP A 276 16.70 -26.33 -8.12
C ASP A 276 15.71 -25.88 -7.05
N LYS A 277 14.49 -25.52 -7.48
CA LYS A 277 13.45 -25.02 -6.58
C LYS A 277 13.06 -26.06 -5.54
N HIS A 278 12.73 -27.28 -5.95
CA HIS A 278 12.21 -28.30 -5.05
C HIS A 278 13.25 -28.79 -4.05
N GLU A 279 14.50 -28.92 -4.48
CA GLU A 279 15.60 -29.26 -3.58
C GLU A 279 15.87 -28.12 -2.58
N THR A 280 15.83 -26.86 -3.01
CA THR A 280 15.99 -25.71 -2.11
C THR A 280 14.86 -25.62 -1.08
N GLU A 281 13.61 -25.90 -1.49
CA GLU A 281 12.45 -26.00 -0.59
C GLU A 281 12.67 -27.07 0.48
N ASP A 282 13.06 -28.29 0.07
CA ASP A 282 13.39 -29.36 1.01
C ASP A 282 14.51 -28.95 1.97
N ILE A 283 15.57 -28.31 1.47
CA ILE A 283 16.67 -27.81 2.30
C ILE A 283 16.16 -26.84 3.37
N ILE A 284 15.35 -25.85 2.99
CA ILE A 284 14.82 -24.83 3.90
C ILE A 284 13.91 -25.48 4.95
N GLU A 285 13.05 -26.42 4.54
CA GLU A 285 12.07 -27.06 5.40
C GLU A 285 12.70 -28.08 6.37
N THR A 286 13.73 -28.82 5.93
CA THR A 286 14.22 -30.00 6.66
C THR A 286 15.67 -29.88 7.15
N LYS A 287 16.58 -29.30 6.37
CA LYS A 287 18.05 -29.37 6.63
C LYS A 287 18.67 -28.12 7.25
N LEU A 288 18.26 -26.94 6.81
CA LEU A 288 18.89 -25.67 7.20
C LEU A 288 18.91 -25.40 8.71
N GLY A 289 20.10 -25.30 9.30
CA GLY A 289 20.28 -25.01 10.72
C GLY A 289 20.07 -23.54 11.11
N PHE A 290 19.98 -23.30 12.41
CA PHE A 290 19.91 -21.96 13.00
C PHE A 290 21.30 -21.42 13.34
N GLN A 291 21.54 -20.13 13.10
CA GLN A 291 22.78 -19.44 13.50
C GLN A 291 22.66 -18.78 14.88
N ARG A 292 21.43 -18.62 15.37
CA ARG A 292 21.12 -17.96 16.62
C ARG A 292 19.96 -18.68 17.28
N SER A 293 19.89 -18.54 18.60
CA SER A 293 18.74 -19.04 19.35
C SER A 293 17.45 -18.34 18.96
N ARG A 294 16.34 -19.09 19.00
CA ARG A 294 15.03 -18.45 19.04
C ARG A 294 14.83 -17.88 20.41
N SER A 295 14.92 -16.57 20.51
CA SER A 295 14.50 -15.87 21.70
C SER A 295 13.63 -14.71 21.26
N GLY A 296 12.39 -14.70 21.74
CA GLY A 296 11.52 -13.53 21.72
C GLY A 296 12.12 -12.33 22.47
N ASP A 297 13.29 -12.48 23.08
CA ASP A 297 14.04 -11.48 23.84
C ASP A 297 15.32 -10.99 23.14
N GLN A 298 15.53 -11.35 21.88
CA GLN A 298 16.68 -10.88 21.08
C GLN A 298 16.27 -9.86 20.03
N LEU A 299 17.24 -9.02 19.66
CA LEU A 299 17.10 -8.06 18.57
C LEU A 299 16.88 -8.81 17.25
N PRO A 300 15.86 -8.42 16.46
CA PRO A 300 15.65 -8.95 15.11
C PRO A 300 16.90 -8.84 14.25
N VAL A 301 17.17 -9.85 13.42
CA VAL A 301 18.15 -9.72 12.33
C VAL A 301 17.49 -10.19 11.06
N TYR A 302 17.28 -9.22 10.17
CA TYR A 302 16.69 -9.40 8.85
C TYR A 302 17.22 -10.64 8.14
N SER A 303 16.32 -11.52 7.73
CA SER A 303 16.64 -12.77 7.05
C SER A 303 15.74 -12.99 5.85
N ASP A 304 16.38 -13.30 4.73
CA ASP A 304 15.67 -13.75 3.53
C ASP A 304 15.07 -15.14 3.73
N ILE A 305 15.72 -16.01 4.51
CA ILE A 305 15.25 -17.36 4.79
C ILE A 305 13.90 -17.35 5.48
N ASP A 306 13.71 -16.44 6.45
CA ASP A 306 12.42 -16.31 7.13
C ASP A 306 11.28 -16.06 6.13
N TYR A 307 11.53 -15.22 5.13
CA TYR A 307 10.52 -14.88 4.12
C TYR A 307 10.40 -15.88 2.98
N MET A 308 11.48 -16.60 2.64
CA MET A 308 11.39 -17.76 1.77
C MET A 308 10.44 -18.79 2.40
N LEU A 309 10.66 -19.12 3.68
CA LEU A 309 9.83 -20.05 4.43
C LEU A 309 8.38 -19.55 4.62
N LEU A 310 8.16 -18.26 4.88
CA LEU A 310 6.81 -17.69 4.92
C LEU A 310 6.09 -17.80 3.55
N GLY A 311 6.83 -17.70 2.45
CA GLY A 311 6.29 -17.99 1.12
C GLY A 311 5.80 -19.43 1.03
N LEU A 312 6.61 -20.40 1.46
CA LEU A 312 6.22 -21.82 1.49
C LEU A 312 5.02 -22.08 2.41
N VAL A 313 4.92 -21.38 3.54
CA VAL A 313 3.73 -21.47 4.41
C VAL A 313 2.46 -21.06 3.65
N VAL A 314 2.51 -19.99 2.84
CA VAL A 314 1.37 -19.61 1.98
C VAL A 314 1.05 -20.72 0.98
N GLU A 315 2.07 -21.35 0.39
CA GLU A 315 1.88 -22.43 -0.59
C GLU A 315 1.26 -23.68 0.06
N HIS A 316 1.76 -24.11 1.22
CA HIS A 316 1.22 -25.26 1.96
C HIS A 316 -0.21 -25.05 2.45
N ILE A 317 -0.55 -23.84 2.92
CA ILE A 317 -1.91 -23.53 3.38
C ILE A 317 -2.92 -23.49 2.23
N SER A 318 -2.52 -22.91 1.10
CA SER A 318 -3.44 -22.64 -0.02
C SER A 318 -3.46 -23.72 -1.10
N GLY A 319 -2.41 -24.56 -1.18
CA GLY A 319 -2.17 -25.47 -2.30
C GLY A 319 -1.83 -24.76 -3.62
N MET A 320 -1.55 -23.46 -3.59
CA MET A 320 -1.20 -22.63 -4.75
C MET A 320 0.24 -22.12 -4.60
N SER A 321 0.97 -21.98 -5.70
CA SER A 321 2.25 -21.26 -5.65
C SER A 321 2.02 -19.80 -5.24
N ILE A 322 3.02 -19.16 -4.63
CA ILE A 322 2.84 -17.81 -4.06
C ILE A 322 2.36 -16.81 -5.11
N ASP A 323 2.87 -16.88 -6.35
CA ASP A 323 2.46 -16.02 -7.46
C ASP A 323 1.01 -16.24 -7.87
N GLN A 324 0.54 -17.49 -7.89
CA GLN A 324 -0.86 -17.82 -8.17
C GLN A 324 -1.77 -17.31 -7.06
N TYR A 325 -1.39 -17.53 -5.80
CA TYR A 325 -2.18 -17.09 -4.66
C TYR A 325 -2.39 -15.57 -4.67
N VAL A 326 -1.32 -14.78 -4.79
CA VAL A 326 -1.44 -13.31 -4.79
C VAL A 326 -2.11 -12.79 -6.06
N LYS A 327 -1.88 -13.43 -7.21
CA LYS A 327 -2.55 -13.06 -8.46
C LYS A 327 -4.07 -13.20 -8.33
N ILE A 328 -4.54 -14.37 -7.87
CA ILE A 328 -5.98 -14.68 -7.81
C ILE A 328 -6.66 -13.93 -6.66
N ASN A 329 -6.06 -13.94 -5.48
CA ASN A 329 -6.74 -13.49 -4.26
C ASN A 329 -6.52 -12.00 -3.96
N ILE A 330 -5.49 -11.36 -4.54
CA ILE A 330 -5.15 -9.97 -4.22
C ILE A 330 -5.14 -9.10 -5.48
N TYR A 331 -4.37 -9.45 -6.51
CA TYR A 331 -4.09 -8.58 -7.64
C TYR A 331 -5.24 -8.51 -8.66
N GLN A 332 -5.86 -9.64 -9.00
CA GLN A 332 -7.01 -9.69 -9.91
C GLN A 332 -8.24 -8.94 -9.39
N PRO A 333 -8.65 -9.09 -8.10
CA PRO A 333 -9.76 -8.30 -7.54
C PRO A 333 -9.53 -6.78 -7.61
N LEU A 334 -8.27 -6.36 -7.62
CA LEU A 334 -7.85 -4.96 -7.77
C LEU A 334 -7.63 -4.53 -9.24
N CYS A 335 -7.83 -5.45 -10.19
CA CYS A 335 -7.53 -5.25 -11.60
C CYS A 335 -6.07 -4.82 -11.88
N LEU A 336 -5.11 -5.28 -11.07
CA LEU A 336 -3.69 -4.98 -11.28
C LEU A 336 -3.17 -5.76 -12.49
N THR A 337 -2.56 -5.05 -13.44
CA THR A 337 -2.04 -5.63 -14.69
C THR A 337 -0.54 -5.47 -14.84
N HIS A 338 0.17 -4.94 -13.86
CA HIS A 338 1.63 -4.75 -13.91
C HIS A 338 2.33 -5.34 -12.69
N THR A 339 1.60 -6.04 -11.82
CA THR A 339 2.12 -6.66 -10.60
C THR A 339 2.14 -8.17 -10.70
N LEU A 340 3.33 -8.76 -10.85
CA LEU A 340 3.50 -10.19 -11.08
C LEU A 340 4.94 -10.67 -10.82
N PHE A 341 5.07 -11.99 -10.62
CA PHE A 341 6.35 -12.70 -10.64
C PHE A 341 6.68 -13.16 -12.06
N ASN A 342 7.97 -13.40 -12.34
CA ASN A 342 8.49 -13.95 -13.61
C ASN A 342 7.80 -13.36 -14.86
N PRO A 343 7.78 -12.03 -15.02
CA PRO A 343 6.93 -11.40 -16.02
C PRO A 343 7.27 -11.78 -17.46
N LEU A 344 8.53 -12.15 -17.75
CA LEU A 344 8.95 -12.58 -19.09
C LEU A 344 8.40 -13.95 -19.51
N ASN A 345 7.80 -14.71 -18.59
CA ASN A 345 7.05 -15.93 -18.96
C ASN A 345 5.66 -15.60 -19.55
N ASN A 346 5.22 -14.33 -19.47
CA ASN A 346 3.97 -13.86 -20.06
C ASN A 346 4.25 -13.11 -21.36
N THR A 347 3.62 -13.55 -22.46
CA THR A 347 3.81 -13.01 -23.80
C THR A 347 3.43 -11.53 -23.96
N ASN A 348 2.70 -10.96 -23.01
CA ASN A 348 2.37 -9.53 -22.99
C ASN A 348 3.55 -8.64 -22.61
N TYR A 349 4.63 -9.20 -22.06
CA TYR A 349 5.80 -8.45 -21.66
C TYR A 349 7.06 -8.94 -22.35
N GLN A 350 7.93 -7.98 -22.60
CA GLN A 350 9.27 -8.17 -23.14
C GLN A 350 10.24 -7.34 -22.30
N ARG A 351 11.55 -7.60 -22.43
CA ARG A 351 12.59 -6.93 -21.62
C ARG A 351 12.44 -5.41 -21.63
N SER A 352 12.12 -4.81 -22.78
CA SER A 352 11.96 -3.35 -22.92
C SER A 352 10.82 -2.75 -22.07
N ASN A 353 9.92 -3.53 -21.49
CA ASN A 353 8.92 -3.04 -20.54
C ASN A 353 9.49 -2.75 -19.14
N PHE A 354 10.72 -3.19 -18.84
CA PHE A 354 11.29 -3.15 -17.50
C PHE A 354 12.47 -2.18 -17.41
N ALA A 355 12.65 -1.59 -16.24
CA ALA A 355 13.92 -0.98 -15.88
C ALA A 355 14.98 -2.06 -15.71
N ALA A 356 16.15 -1.84 -16.31
CA ALA A 356 17.30 -2.71 -16.12
C ALA A 356 17.80 -2.61 -14.67
N THR A 357 18.36 -3.69 -14.11
CA THR A 357 18.83 -3.74 -12.71
C THR A 357 20.34 -3.80 -12.62
N GLU A 358 21.02 -4.89 -12.94
CA GLU A 358 22.49 -4.99 -12.87
C GLU A 358 23.09 -5.21 -14.27
N LEU A 359 24.29 -4.65 -14.50
CA LEU A 359 24.94 -4.66 -15.83
C LEU A 359 25.39 -6.04 -16.27
N ASN A 360 25.95 -6.83 -15.35
CA ASN A 360 26.58 -8.12 -15.64
C ASN A 360 25.95 -9.25 -14.84
N GLY A 361 24.63 -9.36 -14.90
CA GLY A 361 23.88 -10.36 -14.15
C GLY A 361 24.02 -10.18 -12.65
N ASN A 362 24.74 -11.11 -12.02
CA ASN A 362 25.05 -11.08 -10.58
C ASN A 362 26.56 -11.06 -10.29
N THR A 363 27.37 -10.82 -11.31
CA THR A 363 28.83 -10.95 -11.18
C THR A 363 29.49 -9.76 -10.49
N ARG A 364 28.79 -8.63 -10.30
CA ARG A 364 29.36 -7.40 -9.71
C ARG A 364 30.67 -7.01 -10.38
N ASN A 365 30.61 -6.79 -11.70
CA ASN A 365 31.78 -6.52 -12.53
C ASN A 365 32.86 -7.64 -12.37
N HIS A 366 32.43 -8.89 -12.56
CA HIS A 366 33.28 -10.09 -12.50
C HIS A 366 33.95 -10.39 -11.16
N THR A 367 33.53 -9.76 -10.05
CA THR A 367 34.05 -10.03 -8.70
C THR A 367 33.36 -11.19 -7.99
N ILE A 368 32.17 -11.57 -8.45
CA ILE A 368 31.40 -12.71 -7.99
C ILE A 368 31.29 -13.72 -9.13
N ASN A 369 31.56 -14.99 -8.84
CA ASN A 369 31.44 -16.09 -9.77
C ASN A 369 30.87 -17.32 -9.05
N PHE A 370 29.96 -18.02 -9.72
CA PHE A 370 29.38 -19.30 -9.28
C PHE A 370 28.79 -20.00 -10.52
N PRO A 371 28.46 -21.31 -10.46
CA PRO A 371 27.90 -22.02 -11.61
C PRO A 371 26.66 -21.31 -12.18
N ASN A 372 26.57 -21.21 -13.51
CA ASN A 372 25.43 -20.61 -14.22
C ASN A 372 25.16 -19.12 -13.92
N VAL A 373 26.10 -18.39 -13.31
CA VAL A 373 25.92 -16.94 -13.06
C VAL A 373 25.63 -16.20 -14.37
N ARG A 374 24.56 -15.42 -14.39
CA ARG A 374 24.21 -14.55 -15.52
C ARG A 374 25.29 -13.48 -15.71
N THR A 375 25.57 -13.12 -16.95
CA THR A 375 26.60 -12.13 -17.33
C THR A 375 26.06 -10.99 -18.19
N HIS A 376 24.78 -11.02 -18.55
CA HIS A 376 24.09 -10.00 -19.33
C HIS A 376 23.38 -8.95 -18.47
N VAL A 377 22.99 -7.82 -19.07
CA VAL A 377 22.19 -6.79 -18.39
C VAL A 377 20.85 -7.37 -17.95
N LEU A 378 20.56 -7.38 -16.65
CA LEU A 378 19.29 -7.90 -16.15
C LEU A 378 18.17 -6.91 -16.43
N GLN A 379 17.08 -7.38 -17.04
CA GLN A 379 15.91 -6.58 -17.35
C GLN A 379 14.67 -7.48 -17.51
N GLY A 380 13.71 -7.35 -16.59
CA GLY A 380 12.52 -8.22 -16.52
C GLY A 380 12.76 -9.58 -15.85
N GLU A 381 13.96 -9.81 -15.32
CA GLU A 381 14.34 -11.00 -14.55
C GLU A 381 14.66 -10.56 -13.12
N VAL A 382 14.22 -11.34 -12.12
CA VAL A 382 14.54 -11.03 -10.72
C VAL A 382 16.06 -10.99 -10.52
N HIS A 383 16.51 -9.95 -9.82
CA HIS A 383 17.91 -9.72 -9.52
C HIS A 383 18.42 -10.70 -8.44
N ASP A 384 17.67 -10.86 -7.35
CA ASP A 384 18.10 -11.66 -6.20
C ASP A 384 18.48 -13.08 -6.62
N GLU A 385 19.70 -13.47 -6.27
CA GLU A 385 20.31 -14.72 -6.71
C GLU A 385 19.54 -15.94 -6.17
N LYS A 386 19.10 -15.90 -4.92
CA LYS A 386 18.38 -17.02 -4.30
C LYS A 386 17.03 -17.21 -4.98
N SER A 387 16.33 -16.11 -5.24
CA SER A 387 15.06 -16.13 -5.97
C SER A 387 15.27 -16.70 -7.37
N PHE A 388 16.23 -16.17 -8.14
CA PHE A 388 16.45 -16.59 -9.52
C PHE A 388 16.95 -18.04 -9.64
N TYR A 389 18.10 -18.35 -9.05
CA TYR A 389 18.79 -19.62 -9.27
C TYR A 389 18.22 -20.76 -8.42
N SER A 390 17.75 -20.47 -7.21
CA SER A 390 17.36 -21.52 -6.25
C SER A 390 15.85 -21.63 -6.03
N MET A 391 15.05 -20.67 -6.48
CA MET A 391 13.59 -20.67 -6.30
C MET A 391 12.81 -20.44 -7.61
N ASN A 392 13.48 -20.50 -8.77
CA ASN A 392 12.89 -20.28 -10.09
C ASN A 392 12.10 -18.96 -10.20
N GLY A 393 12.56 -17.92 -9.51
CA GLY A 393 11.96 -16.59 -9.41
C GLY A 393 10.70 -16.48 -8.55
N LEU A 394 10.23 -17.56 -7.94
CA LEU A 394 9.02 -17.63 -7.13
C LEU A 394 9.39 -17.79 -5.65
N SER A 395 9.67 -16.67 -4.98
CA SER A 395 10.09 -16.69 -3.58
C SER A 395 9.46 -15.58 -2.75
N GLY A 396 9.16 -15.89 -1.49
CA GLY A 396 8.50 -14.94 -0.60
C GLY A 396 9.34 -13.72 -0.20
N HIS A 397 10.65 -13.72 -0.47
CA HIS A 397 11.54 -12.62 -0.11
C HIS A 397 11.86 -11.65 -1.26
N ALA A 398 11.73 -12.08 -2.51
CA ALA A 398 12.06 -11.34 -3.73
C ALA A 398 11.48 -12.02 -4.99
N GLY A 399 11.17 -11.26 -6.03
CA GLY A 399 10.68 -11.77 -7.32
C GLY A 399 9.51 -10.99 -7.93
N LEU A 400 8.90 -10.09 -7.16
CA LEU A 400 7.77 -9.30 -7.61
C LEU A 400 8.24 -8.11 -8.47
N PHE A 401 7.53 -7.89 -9.58
CA PHE A 401 7.66 -6.70 -10.41
C PHE A 401 6.41 -5.84 -10.28
N SER A 402 6.53 -4.52 -10.36
CA SER A 402 5.40 -3.58 -10.42
C SER A 402 5.77 -2.23 -11.04
N ASN A 403 4.77 -1.39 -11.33
CA ASN A 403 4.93 0.00 -11.79
C ASN A 403 4.29 0.99 -10.78
N LEU A 404 4.35 2.29 -11.06
CA LEU A 404 3.81 3.31 -10.14
C LEU A 404 2.30 3.20 -9.94
N ASN A 405 1.53 2.89 -10.99
CA ASN A 405 0.07 2.82 -10.92
C ASN A 405 -0.37 1.72 -9.96
N ASP A 406 0.10 0.50 -10.17
CA ASP A 406 -0.28 -0.63 -9.32
C ASP A 406 0.23 -0.45 -7.88
N MET A 407 1.45 0.09 -7.72
CA MET A 407 1.98 0.41 -6.39
C MET A 407 1.16 1.47 -5.65
N SER A 408 0.55 2.43 -6.35
CA SER A 408 -0.35 3.40 -5.71
C SER A 408 -1.59 2.74 -5.14
N ILE A 409 -2.13 1.72 -5.82
CA ILE A 409 -3.28 0.93 -5.35
C ILE A 409 -2.88 0.10 -4.14
N LEU A 410 -1.77 -0.65 -4.25
CA LEU A 410 -1.26 -1.49 -3.15
C LEU A 410 -1.01 -0.67 -1.89
N THR A 411 -0.29 0.44 -1.99
CA THR A 411 -0.05 1.32 -0.83
C THR A 411 -1.33 1.96 -0.29
N GLN A 412 -2.31 2.28 -1.14
CA GLN A 412 -3.60 2.83 -0.71
C GLN A 412 -4.45 1.82 0.09
N ILE A 413 -4.36 0.52 -0.20
CA ILE A 413 -5.05 -0.53 0.60
C ILE A 413 -4.62 -0.44 2.07
N MET A 414 -3.33 -0.25 2.31
CA MET A 414 -2.78 -0.12 3.65
C MET A 414 -3.25 1.17 4.33
N LEU A 415 -3.36 2.30 3.61
CA LEU A 415 -3.98 3.51 4.17
C LEU A 415 -5.46 3.30 4.51
N ASN A 416 -6.14 2.45 3.76
CA ASN A 416 -7.56 2.17 3.88
C ASN A 416 -7.89 0.95 4.77
N ASN A 417 -6.94 0.51 5.59
CA ASN A 417 -7.11 -0.62 6.51
C ASN A 417 -7.58 -1.92 5.83
N GLY A 418 -7.00 -2.26 4.67
CA GLY A 418 -7.29 -3.49 3.94
C GLY A 418 -8.40 -3.40 2.90
N THR A 419 -8.81 -2.19 2.53
CA THR A 419 -9.90 -1.96 1.56
C THR A 419 -9.48 -1.10 0.37
N TYR A 420 -10.04 -1.37 -0.80
CA TYR A 420 -9.89 -0.50 -1.97
C TYR A 420 -11.13 -0.61 -2.85
N GLY A 421 -11.81 0.51 -3.09
CA GLY A 421 -13.12 0.50 -3.75
C GLY A 421 -14.13 -0.34 -2.98
N ASN A 422 -14.70 -1.34 -3.64
CA ASN A 422 -15.64 -2.30 -3.06
C ASN A 422 -14.98 -3.60 -2.55
N VAL A 423 -13.65 -3.71 -2.64
CA VAL A 423 -12.92 -4.92 -2.22
C VAL A 423 -12.36 -4.73 -0.81
N LYS A 424 -12.45 -5.79 0.00
CA LYS A 424 -11.89 -5.87 1.35
C LYS A 424 -11.10 -7.17 1.49
N PHE A 425 -9.83 -7.06 1.87
CA PHE A 425 -8.92 -8.20 2.07
C PHE A 425 -8.69 -8.55 3.53
N TRP A 426 -8.58 -7.54 4.38
CA TRP A 426 -8.43 -7.71 5.83
C TRP A 426 -9.13 -6.59 6.59
N SER A 427 -9.38 -6.83 7.86
CA SER A 427 -9.91 -5.86 8.81
C SER A 427 -8.81 -4.98 9.39
N LYS A 428 -9.23 -3.84 9.97
CA LYS A 428 -8.32 -2.98 10.74
C LYS A 428 -7.61 -3.74 11.87
N ASN A 429 -8.28 -4.70 12.52
CA ASN A 429 -7.67 -5.50 13.59
C ASN A 429 -6.49 -6.33 13.09
N VAL A 430 -6.60 -6.94 11.91
CA VAL A 430 -5.50 -7.68 11.28
C VAL A 430 -4.38 -6.71 10.89
N GLN A 431 -4.71 -5.54 10.35
CA GLN A 431 -3.68 -4.54 10.05
C GLN A 431 -2.95 -4.05 11.30
N ASP A 432 -3.68 -3.71 12.36
CA ASP A 432 -3.12 -3.28 13.64
C ASP A 432 -2.22 -4.37 14.25
N LEU A 433 -2.59 -5.65 14.08
CA LEU A 433 -1.76 -6.79 14.48
C LEU A 433 -0.41 -6.79 13.75
N PHE A 434 -0.41 -6.57 12.43
CA PHE A 434 0.81 -6.58 11.62
C PHE A 434 1.67 -5.32 11.80
N LEU A 435 1.07 -4.20 12.20
CA LEU A 435 1.76 -2.94 12.51
C LEU A 435 2.10 -2.77 13.99
N LYS A 436 1.80 -3.77 14.83
CA LYS A 436 2.14 -3.73 16.25
C LYS A 436 3.67 -3.76 16.42
N PRO A 437 4.26 -2.78 17.11
CA PRO A 437 5.70 -2.77 17.35
C PRO A 437 6.17 -4.01 18.13
N TYR A 438 7.28 -4.58 17.69
CA TYR A 438 7.97 -5.64 18.40
C TYR A 438 8.58 -5.10 19.70
N ALA A 439 8.49 -5.87 20.78
CA ALA A 439 8.75 -5.39 22.13
C ALA A 439 10.20 -4.92 22.36
N TYR A 440 11.17 -5.62 21.76
CA TYR A 440 12.60 -5.35 21.96
C TYR A 440 13.20 -4.41 20.92
N ASP A 441 12.54 -4.28 19.77
CA ASP A 441 12.88 -3.29 18.76
C ASP A 441 11.58 -2.77 18.12
N PRO A 442 11.09 -1.58 18.53
CA PRO A 442 9.82 -1.05 18.07
C PRO A 442 9.86 -0.64 16.58
N THR A 443 11.02 -0.72 15.93
CA THR A 443 11.14 -0.47 14.49
C THR A 443 10.70 -1.64 13.62
N TYR A 444 10.42 -2.82 14.21
CA TYR A 444 9.82 -3.95 13.51
C TYR A 444 8.35 -4.09 13.87
N GLY A 445 7.49 -4.28 12.87
CA GLY A 445 6.18 -4.92 13.00
C GLY A 445 6.26 -6.38 12.56
N LEU A 446 5.11 -6.99 12.28
CA LEU A 446 5.08 -8.26 11.55
C LEU A 446 5.33 -7.98 10.07
N GLY A 447 6.61 -7.98 9.72
CA GLY A 447 7.13 -7.71 8.39
C GLY A 447 7.43 -6.26 8.05
N TRP A 448 6.59 -5.32 8.46
CA TRP A 448 6.81 -3.91 8.15
C TRP A 448 7.92 -3.29 9.01
N ARG A 449 8.68 -2.35 8.45
CA ARG A 449 9.50 -1.43 9.25
C ARG A 449 8.62 -0.29 9.73
N LEU A 450 8.71 0.06 11.00
CA LEU A 450 7.94 1.12 11.63
C LEU A 450 8.85 2.29 11.99
N ASN A 451 8.41 3.53 11.75
CA ASN A 451 9.14 4.74 12.08
C ASN A 451 9.03 5.10 13.58
N ARG A 452 9.33 4.14 14.46
CA ARG A 452 9.29 4.33 15.92
C ARG A 452 10.64 4.78 16.51
N ASN A 453 11.68 4.81 15.68
CA ASN A 453 13.00 5.30 16.04
C ASN A 453 13.57 6.13 14.88
N LYS A 454 14.04 7.34 15.18
CA LYS A 454 14.62 8.28 14.21
C LYS A 454 15.92 7.79 13.56
N SER A 455 16.47 6.65 13.99
CA SER A 455 17.62 6.01 13.33
C SER A 455 17.33 5.54 11.90
N LEU A 456 16.06 5.35 11.53
CA LEU A 456 15.65 5.00 10.17
C LEU A 456 15.47 6.24 9.28
N SER A 457 16.58 6.88 8.95
CA SER A 457 16.62 8.13 8.17
C SER A 457 15.95 8.04 6.79
N TRP A 458 15.77 6.85 6.23
CA TRP A 458 15.13 6.64 4.93
C TRP A 458 13.62 6.95 4.92
N PHE A 459 12.96 7.00 6.09
CA PHE A 459 11.60 7.53 6.20
C PHE A 459 11.53 9.06 5.95
N GLY A 460 12.66 9.76 6.09
CA GLY A 460 12.72 11.22 6.07
C GLY A 460 12.47 11.84 7.44
N LEU A 461 12.90 13.09 7.61
CA LEU A 461 12.92 13.77 8.92
C LEU A 461 11.52 14.02 9.51
N TYR A 462 10.52 14.20 8.66
CA TYR A 462 9.18 14.65 9.05
C TYR A 462 8.09 13.57 8.93
N ALA A 463 8.48 12.34 8.57
CA ALA A 463 7.59 11.19 8.67
C ALA A 463 7.10 11.04 10.11
N SER A 464 5.83 10.73 10.27
CA SER A 464 5.22 10.56 11.58
C SER A 464 5.73 9.30 12.28
N ASN A 465 5.48 9.19 13.58
CA ASN A 465 5.73 7.94 14.32
C ASN A 465 4.76 6.82 13.92
N GLU A 466 3.71 7.12 13.16
CA GLU A 466 2.77 6.14 12.61
C GLU A 466 3.20 5.63 11.24
N ALA A 467 4.21 6.25 10.62
CA ALA A 467 4.72 5.84 9.34
C ALA A 467 5.33 4.43 9.39
N TYR A 468 5.10 3.67 8.34
CA TYR A 468 5.71 2.36 8.12
C TYR A 468 6.03 2.17 6.65
N GLY A 469 6.89 1.19 6.35
CA GLY A 469 7.39 1.03 5.01
C GLY A 469 8.41 -0.08 4.89
N HIS A 470 9.04 -0.14 3.72
CA HIS A 470 10.12 -1.06 3.45
C HIS A 470 10.96 -0.53 2.27
N THR A 471 12.20 -1.01 2.16
CA THR A 471 13.11 -0.72 1.04
C THR A 471 13.46 -1.99 0.27
N GLY A 472 13.92 -1.85 -0.97
CA GLY A 472 14.37 -2.95 -1.82
C GLY A 472 15.77 -2.69 -2.35
N TRP A 473 16.56 -3.77 -2.40
CA TRP A 473 17.97 -3.70 -2.75
C TRP A 473 18.25 -3.08 -4.13
N THR A 474 17.34 -3.28 -5.09
CA THR A 474 17.39 -2.73 -6.45
C THR A 474 17.26 -1.20 -6.50
N GLY A 475 16.84 -0.56 -5.40
CA GLY A 475 16.62 0.89 -5.35
C GLY A 475 15.17 1.30 -5.15
N THR A 476 14.33 0.43 -4.59
CA THR A 476 12.90 0.70 -4.38
C THR A 476 12.62 1.06 -2.92
N CYS A 477 11.62 1.89 -2.68
CA CYS A 477 11.22 2.31 -1.35
C CYS A 477 9.74 2.65 -1.33
N THR A 478 9.05 2.25 -0.25
CA THR A 478 7.68 2.67 0.03
C THR A 478 7.58 3.18 1.46
N VAL A 479 6.90 4.32 1.63
CA VAL A 479 6.56 4.91 2.92
C VAL A 479 5.06 5.17 2.95
N ILE A 480 4.38 4.63 3.95
CA ILE A 480 2.95 4.80 4.18
C ILE A 480 2.79 5.47 5.54
N ASP A 481 2.17 6.63 5.56
CA ASP A 481 2.01 7.47 6.75
C ASP A 481 0.52 7.78 6.98
N PRO A 482 -0.16 6.98 7.84
CA PRO A 482 -1.57 7.16 8.15
C PRO A 482 -1.88 8.54 8.75
N GLN A 483 -0.97 9.11 9.56
CA GLN A 483 -1.17 10.41 10.19
C GLN A 483 -1.38 11.52 9.14
N TYR A 484 -0.70 11.42 8.00
CA TYR A 484 -0.87 12.36 6.89
C TYR A 484 -1.78 11.82 5.77
N SER A 485 -2.35 10.62 5.96
CA SER A 485 -3.08 9.86 4.93
C SER A 485 -2.33 9.80 3.61
N MET A 486 -1.03 9.52 3.69
CA MET A 486 -0.10 9.64 2.57
C MET A 486 0.63 8.34 2.30
N ALA A 487 0.86 8.03 1.04
CA ALA A 487 1.76 6.99 0.59
C ALA A 487 2.75 7.56 -0.45
N ILE A 488 4.01 7.18 -0.31
CA ILE A 488 5.10 7.52 -1.23
C ILE A 488 5.68 6.22 -1.75
N THR A 489 5.76 6.07 -3.07
CA THR A 489 6.52 5.00 -3.71
C THR A 489 7.58 5.60 -4.61
N LEU A 490 8.83 5.22 -4.35
CA LEU A 490 10.00 5.58 -5.15
C LEU A 490 10.61 4.29 -5.71
N LEU A 491 10.55 4.12 -7.02
CA LEU A 491 11.19 3.02 -7.74
C LEU A 491 12.37 3.55 -8.53
N THR A 492 13.56 3.03 -8.29
CA THR A 492 14.76 3.40 -9.04
C THR A 492 15.43 2.15 -9.57
N ASN A 493 16.27 2.34 -10.58
CA ASN A 493 17.20 1.32 -11.05
C ASN A 493 18.63 1.68 -10.64
N LYS A 494 18.86 2.10 -9.38
CA LYS A 494 20.18 2.57 -8.93
C LYS A 494 21.30 1.56 -9.14
N ARG A 495 20.97 0.27 -9.22
CA ARG A 495 21.92 -0.83 -9.51
C ARG A 495 22.36 -0.87 -10.97
N HIS A 496 21.66 -0.18 -11.88
CA HIS A 496 21.97 -0.13 -13.31
C HIS A 496 23.07 0.90 -13.56
N THR A 497 24.16 0.70 -12.84
CA THR A 497 25.33 1.57 -12.79
C THR A 497 26.59 0.71 -12.65
N PRO A 498 27.77 1.24 -13.00
CA PRO A 498 29.02 0.51 -12.82
C PRO A 498 29.25 0.09 -11.37
N TYR A 499 29.81 -1.10 -11.18
CA TYR A 499 30.27 -1.58 -9.88
C TYR A 499 31.77 -1.30 -9.73
N ILE A 500 32.11 -0.33 -8.87
CA ILE A 500 33.46 0.22 -8.71
C ILE A 500 33.81 0.24 -7.22
N ASN A 501 35.01 -0.22 -6.86
CA ASN A 501 35.52 -0.23 -5.48
C ASN A 501 34.58 -0.91 -4.47
N GLY A 502 33.95 -2.02 -4.85
CA GLY A 502 33.09 -2.81 -3.96
C GLY A 502 31.67 -2.24 -3.76
N THR A 503 31.26 -1.26 -4.56
CA THR A 503 29.90 -0.70 -4.50
C THR A 503 29.39 -0.29 -5.89
N PHE A 504 28.08 -0.12 -6.01
CA PHE A 504 27.47 0.45 -7.21
C PHE A 504 27.60 1.97 -7.18
N ASP A 505 27.97 2.56 -8.32
CA ASP A 505 28.08 4.02 -8.46
C ASP A 505 26.75 4.73 -8.12
N GLY A 506 25.60 4.08 -8.37
CA GLY A 506 24.28 4.58 -8.00
C GLY A 506 24.04 4.79 -6.49
N GLU A 507 24.87 4.23 -5.60
CA GLU A 507 24.76 4.41 -4.15
C GLU A 507 25.28 5.76 -3.65
N LYS A 508 26.00 6.51 -4.48
CA LYS A 508 26.50 7.84 -4.06
C LYS A 508 25.40 8.90 -4.01
N TYR A 509 24.33 8.70 -4.76
CA TYR A 509 23.23 9.66 -4.94
C TYR A 509 22.19 9.58 -3.83
N GLU A 510 21.69 10.72 -3.41
CA GLU A 510 20.76 10.90 -2.31
C GLU A 510 19.34 10.37 -2.63
N THR A 511 18.91 10.42 -3.90
CA THR A 511 17.66 9.79 -4.36
C THR A 511 17.69 8.28 -4.08
N GLY A 512 18.83 7.62 -4.33
CA GLY A 512 19.02 6.20 -4.07
C GLY A 512 19.19 5.82 -2.58
N LYS A 513 19.46 6.81 -1.72
CA LYS A 513 19.53 6.68 -0.24
C LYS A 513 18.21 7.00 0.45
N TYR A 514 17.23 7.49 -0.29
CA TYR A 514 15.84 7.78 0.10
C TYR A 514 15.65 8.92 1.11
N GLY A 515 16.49 9.05 2.15
CA GLY A 515 16.21 9.95 3.27
C GLY A 515 16.04 11.41 2.88
N LYS A 516 16.90 11.93 1.99
CA LYS A 516 16.81 13.33 1.54
C LYS A 516 15.56 13.58 0.70
N ILE A 517 15.26 12.69 -0.25
CA ILE A 517 14.08 12.85 -1.12
C ILE A 517 12.77 12.69 -0.33
N MET A 518 12.70 11.73 0.60
CA MET A 518 11.54 11.63 1.50
C MET A 518 11.36 12.89 2.34
N THR A 519 12.47 13.43 2.89
CA THR A 519 12.44 14.69 3.66
C THR A 519 11.89 15.84 2.82
N LEU A 520 12.37 16.03 1.58
CA LEU A 520 11.88 17.06 0.66
C LEU A 520 10.40 16.90 0.35
N ILE A 521 9.92 15.67 0.15
CA ILE A 521 8.50 15.39 -0.08
C ILE A 521 7.65 15.87 1.12
N TYR A 522 8.04 15.56 2.34
CA TYR A 522 7.33 16.07 3.51
C TYR A 522 7.40 17.61 3.62
N GLU A 523 8.57 18.21 3.41
CA GLU A 523 8.76 19.67 3.48
C GLU A 523 7.86 20.41 2.48
N SER A 524 7.77 19.88 1.26
CA SER A 524 6.94 20.46 0.18
C SER A 524 5.44 20.49 0.48
N MET A 525 4.99 19.76 1.51
CA MET A 525 3.62 19.78 2.00
C MET A 525 3.44 20.55 3.32
N LEU A 526 4.44 20.52 4.22
CA LEU A 526 4.31 21.03 5.59
C LEU A 526 4.50 22.55 5.69
N LEU A 527 5.24 23.16 4.77
CA LEU A 527 5.59 24.59 4.82
C LEU A 527 4.53 25.52 4.21
N HIS A 528 3.47 24.99 3.60
CA HIS A 528 2.45 25.79 2.90
C HIS A 528 1.03 25.57 3.43
N LYS A 529 0.85 25.58 4.76
CA LYS A 529 -0.47 25.64 5.37
C LYS A 529 -1.11 27.02 5.15
N VAL A 530 -2.16 27.09 4.33
CA VAL A 530 -3.10 28.23 4.34
C VAL A 530 -4.07 27.97 5.49
N PRO A 531 -4.35 28.92 6.40
CA PRO A 531 -5.20 28.67 7.55
C PRO A 531 -6.54 28.05 7.14
N SER A 532 -6.88 26.90 7.75
CA SER A 532 -8.23 26.32 7.66
C SER A 532 -9.32 27.40 7.78
N ARG A 533 -10.22 27.46 6.79
CA ARG A 533 -11.44 28.27 6.90
C ARG A 533 -12.50 27.45 7.61
N LYS A 534 -12.77 27.81 8.87
CA LYS A 534 -13.97 27.33 9.57
C LYS A 534 -15.17 28.15 9.13
N LEU A 535 -16.12 27.53 8.44
CA LEU A 535 -17.44 28.11 8.24
C LEU A 535 -18.32 27.59 9.38
N ARG A 536 -18.72 28.49 10.29
CA ARG A 536 -19.57 28.18 11.44
C ARG A 536 -20.91 28.88 11.25
N ALA A 537 -21.99 28.12 11.22
CA ALA A 537 -23.35 28.65 11.28
C ALA A 537 -23.91 28.42 12.69
N SER A 538 -24.32 29.50 13.36
CA SER A 538 -25.08 29.46 14.61
C SER A 538 -26.56 29.66 14.30
N ALA A 539 -27.45 28.89 14.92
CA ALA A 539 -28.88 29.16 14.84
C ALA A 539 -29.16 30.57 15.40
N MET A 540 -29.70 31.46 14.57
CA MET A 540 -30.29 32.70 15.07
C MET A 540 -31.59 32.32 15.78
N SER A 541 -31.73 32.75 17.02
CA SER A 541 -33.00 32.73 17.74
C SER A 541 -33.88 33.84 17.17
N ASP A 542 -34.99 33.47 16.52
CA ASP A 542 -36.13 34.37 16.34
C ASP A 542 -37.01 34.35 17.59
#